data_AF-A0A543CGW5-F1
#
_entry.id   AF-A0A543CGW5-F1
#
_cell.length_a   1.000
_cell.length_b   1.000
_cell.length_c   1.000
_cell.angle_alpha   90.00
_cell.angle_beta   90.00
_cell.angle_gamma   90.00
#
_symmetry.space_group_name_H-M   'P 1'
#
loop_
_entity.id
_entity.type
_entity.pdbx_description
1 polymer ?
#
loop_
_entity_poly.entity_id
_entity_poly.type
_entity_poly.pdbx_seq_one_letter_code
_entity_poly.pdbx_strand_id
1 'polypeptide(L)'
;MKWVVRDPRAMWSAAAISTVVSMQTSTRVIAGICLIAAPAVQALSTFFWNDHRQGITTGALIVIATVCWIVGVAAVFRLIEPRVPRFAAIGLPVAVYGCVGGTAFGVQGMNEELFNVSHAEAVRLLDEHQLAAMVGFWISGPLFPTSMFVLGLVLARIRAVPVATGLLISAGAIAFPLSRIPREVVIAHLADLVLLIAFAHLGVLLATGKMRLPLRDRPGTPTPAQAPGGQHEGYQSA
;
A
#
# COMPACT_ATOMS: atom_id res chain seq x y z
N MET A 1 14.81 -34.01 -43.36
CA MET A 1 15.06 -33.71 -41.93
C MET A 1 14.70 -32.25 -41.69
N LYS A 2 13.51 -31.95 -41.13
CA LYS A 2 13.01 -30.57 -40.94
C LYS A 2 13.37 -30.08 -39.54
N TRP A 3 14.20 -29.05 -39.44
CA TRP A 3 14.53 -28.38 -38.19
C TRP A 3 13.36 -27.51 -37.74
N VAL A 4 12.71 -27.91 -36.64
CA VAL A 4 11.70 -27.08 -35.97
C VAL A 4 12.45 -25.99 -35.20
N VAL A 5 12.48 -24.79 -35.75
CA VAL A 5 12.96 -23.59 -35.04
C VAL A 5 11.95 -23.29 -33.95
N ARG A 6 12.24 -23.74 -32.71
CA ARG A 6 11.46 -23.34 -31.53
C ARG A 6 11.67 -21.85 -31.33
N ASP A 7 10.60 -21.06 -31.46
CA ASP A 7 10.61 -19.63 -31.21
C ASP A 7 11.12 -19.36 -29.77
N PRO A 8 12.28 -18.69 -29.59
CA PRO A 8 12.81 -18.37 -28.28
C PRO A 8 11.82 -17.57 -27.43
N ARG A 9 10.94 -16.78 -28.05
CA ARG A 9 9.94 -15.94 -27.35
C ARG A 9 8.86 -16.78 -26.65
N ALA A 10 8.58 -17.99 -27.15
CA ALA A 10 7.66 -18.92 -26.49
C ALA A 10 8.27 -19.51 -25.20
N MET A 11 9.60 -19.66 -25.14
CA MET A 11 10.29 -20.25 -23.99
C MET A 11 10.36 -19.29 -22.79
N TRP A 12 10.53 -17.99 -23.03
CA TRP A 12 10.46 -16.96 -21.98
C TRP A 12 9.05 -16.76 -21.44
N SER A 13 8.02 -17.04 -22.24
CA SER A 13 6.63 -16.90 -21.83
C SER A 13 6.20 -18.01 -20.87
N ALA A 14 6.60 -19.26 -21.09
CA ALA A 14 6.17 -20.37 -20.24
C ALA A 14 6.86 -20.42 -18.87
N ALA A 15 8.16 -20.08 -18.81
CA ALA A 15 8.93 -20.12 -17.56
C ALA A 15 8.64 -18.93 -16.63
N ALA A 16 8.26 -17.77 -17.16
CA ALA A 16 7.92 -16.57 -16.36
C ALA A 16 6.48 -16.60 -15.78
N ILE A 17 5.63 -17.54 -16.20
CA ILE A 17 4.20 -17.57 -15.84
C ILE A 17 3.91 -18.45 -14.60
N SER A 18 4.84 -19.31 -14.16
CA SER A 18 4.57 -20.33 -13.14
C SER A 18 5.00 -20.01 -11.70
N THR A 19 5.50 -18.80 -11.41
CA THR A 19 5.76 -18.35 -10.03
C THR A 19 4.70 -17.33 -9.62
N VAL A 20 3.42 -17.72 -9.72
CA VAL A 20 2.38 -17.08 -8.92
C VAL A 20 2.65 -17.50 -7.48
N VAL A 21 3.49 -16.73 -6.79
CA VAL A 21 3.81 -16.96 -5.38
C VAL A 21 2.51 -16.80 -4.60
N SER A 22 1.88 -17.92 -4.24
CA SER A 22 0.79 -17.90 -3.30
C SER A 22 1.35 -17.40 -1.98
N MET A 23 0.97 -16.19 -1.57
CA MET A 23 1.34 -15.65 -0.27
C MET A 23 0.83 -16.62 0.81
N GLN A 24 1.74 -17.15 1.63
CA GLN A 24 1.38 -18.06 2.72
C GLN A 24 0.33 -17.40 3.63
N THR A 25 -0.60 -18.19 4.16
CA THR A 25 -1.70 -17.70 5.02
C THR A 25 -1.17 -16.87 6.19
N SER A 26 -0.10 -17.31 6.85
CA SER A 26 0.52 -16.59 7.98
C SER A 26 1.04 -15.21 7.58
N THR A 27 1.69 -15.09 6.41
CA THR A 27 2.17 -13.80 5.89
C THR A 27 1.03 -12.83 5.66
N ARG A 28 -0.13 -13.31 5.18
CA ARG A 28 -1.32 -12.48 4.98
C ARG A 28 -1.92 -11.97 6.29
N VAL A 29 -1.98 -12.84 7.30
CA VAL A 29 -2.49 -12.48 8.63
C VAL A 29 -1.60 -11.41 9.26
N ILE A 30 -0.27 -11.61 9.27
CA ILE A 30 0.69 -10.64 9.78
C ILE A 30 0.54 -9.30 9.07
N ALA A 31 0.50 -9.30 7.73
CA ALA A 31 0.33 -8.07 6.96
C ALA A 31 -1.01 -7.37 7.26
N GLY A 32 -2.10 -8.12 7.41
CA GLY A 32 -3.40 -7.57 7.80
C GLY A 32 -3.38 -6.92 9.17
N ILE A 33 -2.72 -7.56 10.15
CA ILE A 33 -2.49 -6.98 11.49
C ILE A 33 -1.67 -5.70 11.39
N CYS A 34 -0.59 -5.69 10.61
CA CYS A 34 0.24 -4.50 10.41
C CYS A 34 -0.55 -3.34 9.77
N LEU A 35 -1.46 -3.59 8.83
CA LEU A 35 -2.33 -2.57 8.25
C LEU A 35 -3.32 -1.97 9.26
N ILE A 36 -3.68 -2.71 10.32
CA ILE A 36 -4.51 -2.19 11.41
C ILE A 36 -3.63 -1.44 12.42
N ALA A 37 -2.52 -2.04 12.82
CA ALA A 37 -1.65 -1.53 13.86
C ALA A 37 -1.00 -0.20 13.45
N ALA A 38 -0.57 -0.04 12.20
CA ALA A 38 0.10 1.17 11.74
C ALA A 38 -0.74 2.45 11.94
N PRO A 39 -1.96 2.57 11.36
CA PRO A 39 -2.80 3.74 11.59
C PRO A 39 -3.31 3.83 13.03
N ALA A 40 -3.46 2.72 13.77
CA ALA A 40 -3.87 2.76 15.17
C ALA A 40 -2.79 3.38 16.07
N VAL A 41 -1.53 2.98 15.89
CA VAL A 41 -0.38 3.56 16.60
C VAL A 41 -0.19 5.02 16.18
N GLN A 42 -0.37 5.34 14.90
CA GLN A 42 -0.35 6.72 14.41
C GLN A 42 -1.46 7.57 15.07
N ALA A 43 -2.70 7.08 15.13
CA ALA A 43 -3.81 7.76 15.78
C ALA A 43 -3.60 7.91 17.30
N LEU A 44 -2.93 6.95 17.93
CA LEU A 44 -2.54 7.06 19.33
C LEU A 44 -1.47 8.14 19.53
N SER A 45 -0.52 8.26 18.60
CA SER A 45 0.55 9.26 18.67
C SER A 45 0.03 10.69 18.71
N THR A 46 -1.10 10.97 18.06
CA THR A 46 -1.71 12.30 18.01
C THR A 46 -2.22 12.80 19.34
N PHE A 47 -2.56 11.91 20.28
CA PHE A 47 -2.93 12.30 21.65
C PHE A 47 -1.76 12.85 22.46
N PHE A 48 -0.52 12.65 22.00
CA PHE A 48 0.69 13.15 22.65
C PHE A 48 1.23 14.43 22.00
N TRP A 49 0.45 15.07 21.13
CA TRP A 49 0.80 16.39 20.57
C TRP A 49 0.66 17.47 21.66
N ASN A 50 1.70 18.29 21.83
CA ASN A 50 1.72 19.40 22.78
C ASN A 50 2.07 20.70 22.05
N ASP A 51 1.25 21.76 22.18
CA ASP A 51 1.54 23.12 21.70
C ASP A 51 2.17 23.17 20.30
N HIS A 52 1.52 22.51 19.35
CA HIS A 52 1.95 22.39 17.95
C HIS A 52 3.25 21.60 17.74
N ARG A 53 3.68 20.73 18.65
CA ARG A 53 4.82 19.83 18.48
C ARG A 53 4.37 18.38 18.56
N GLN A 54 5.02 17.54 17.77
CA GLN A 54 4.85 16.09 17.89
C GLN A 54 5.54 15.60 19.17
N GLY A 55 6.78 16.02 19.40
CA GLY A 55 7.54 15.61 20.57
C GLY A 55 8.09 14.18 20.51
N ILE A 56 8.76 13.77 21.59
CA ILE A 56 9.52 12.52 21.70
C ILE A 56 8.59 11.31 21.60
N THR A 57 7.51 11.30 22.37
CA THR A 57 6.57 10.16 22.40
C THR A 57 5.89 9.95 21.05
N THR A 58 5.40 11.03 20.43
CA THR A 58 4.79 10.95 19.10
C THR A 58 5.79 10.44 18.07
N GLY A 59 7.00 10.99 18.06
CA GLY A 59 8.05 10.59 17.12
C GLY A 59 8.42 9.11 17.26
N ALA A 60 8.58 8.61 18.49
CA ALA A 60 8.83 7.20 18.76
C ALA A 60 7.69 6.29 18.26
N LEU A 61 6.43 6.68 18.50
CA LEU A 61 5.26 5.94 18.01
C LEU A 61 5.18 5.95 16.48
N ILE A 62 5.51 7.06 15.82
CA ILE A 62 5.57 7.14 14.35
C ILE A 62 6.63 6.18 13.79
N VAL A 63 7.82 6.09 14.39
CA VAL A 63 8.87 5.14 13.97
C VAL A 63 8.36 3.71 14.03
N ILE A 64 7.66 3.33 15.11
CA ILE A 64 7.06 2.00 15.27
C ILE A 64 5.96 1.78 14.23
N ALA A 65 5.07 2.75 14.04
CA ALA A 65 4.00 2.69 13.05
C ALA A 65 4.54 2.50 11.63
N THR A 66 5.66 3.15 11.28
CA THR A 66 6.32 3.02 9.97
C THR A 66 6.70 1.58 9.65
N VAL A 67 7.21 0.82 10.63
CA VAL A 67 7.54 -0.60 10.42
C VAL A 67 6.31 -1.39 10.00
N CYS A 68 5.19 -1.17 10.71
CA CYS A 68 3.92 -1.79 10.36
C CYS A 68 3.39 -1.33 8.99
N TRP A 69 3.52 -0.02 8.66
CA TRP A 69 3.13 0.51 7.36
C TRP A 69 3.86 -0.19 6.22
N ILE A 70 5.19 -0.31 6.30
CA ILE A 70 6.01 -0.95 5.27
C ILE A 70 5.58 -2.39 5.04
N VAL A 71 5.42 -3.19 6.12
CA VAL A 71 5.02 -4.60 6.02
C VAL A 71 3.63 -4.74 5.41
N GLY A 72 2.65 -3.98 5.92
CA GLY A 72 1.27 -4.05 5.46
C GLY A 72 1.10 -3.60 4.02
N VAL A 73 1.65 -2.45 3.66
CA VAL A 73 1.55 -1.86 2.32
C VAL A 73 2.29 -2.71 1.28
N ALA A 74 3.47 -3.24 1.62
CA ALA A 74 4.20 -4.13 0.72
C ALA A 74 3.41 -5.38 0.34
N ALA A 75 2.69 -5.97 1.29
CA ALA A 75 1.81 -7.10 1.02
C ALA A 75 0.64 -6.73 0.07
N VAL A 76 0.05 -5.55 0.23
CA VAL A 76 -1.02 -5.06 -0.67
C VAL A 76 -0.48 -4.90 -2.09
N PHE A 77 0.69 -4.30 -2.26
CA PHE A 77 1.31 -4.12 -3.58
C PHE A 77 1.62 -5.45 -4.27
N ARG A 78 2.21 -6.41 -3.55
CA ARG A 78 2.45 -7.77 -4.07
C ARG A 78 1.15 -8.47 -4.47
N LEU A 79 0.09 -8.27 -3.70
CA LEU A 79 -1.21 -8.87 -3.98
C LEU A 79 -1.83 -8.31 -5.27
N ILE A 80 -1.72 -7.00 -5.53
CA ILE A 80 -2.29 -6.38 -6.74
C ILE A 80 -1.39 -6.47 -7.97
N GLU A 81 -0.11 -6.80 -7.80
CA GLU A 81 0.88 -6.89 -8.87
C GLU A 81 0.43 -7.70 -10.10
N PRO A 82 -0.21 -8.90 -9.97
CA PRO A 82 -0.67 -9.65 -11.14
C PRO A 82 -1.68 -8.92 -12.03
N ARG A 83 -2.40 -7.92 -11.49
CA ARG A 83 -3.39 -7.10 -12.21
C ARG A 83 -2.81 -5.82 -12.74
N VAL A 84 -1.93 -5.18 -11.98
CA VAL A 84 -1.40 -3.84 -12.26
C VAL A 84 0.13 -3.82 -12.08
N PRO A 85 0.88 -4.63 -12.85
CA PRO A 85 2.30 -4.91 -12.56
C PRO A 85 3.17 -3.65 -12.64
N ARG A 86 2.92 -2.76 -13.62
CA ARG A 86 3.65 -1.49 -13.75
C ARG A 86 3.43 -0.57 -12.56
N PHE A 87 2.20 -0.49 -12.07
CA PHE A 87 1.89 0.31 -10.90
C PHE A 87 2.51 -0.31 -9.64
N ALA A 88 2.45 -1.64 -9.48
CA ALA A 88 3.04 -2.28 -8.30
C ALA A 88 4.57 -2.12 -8.26
N ALA A 89 5.24 -2.28 -9.40
CA ALA A 89 6.70 -2.16 -9.51
C ALA A 89 7.22 -0.76 -9.13
N ILE A 90 6.48 0.30 -9.48
CA ILE A 90 6.87 1.69 -9.19
C ILE A 90 6.28 2.17 -7.85
N GLY A 91 5.02 1.85 -7.60
CA GLY A 91 4.27 2.32 -6.43
C GLY A 91 4.81 1.77 -5.12
N LEU A 92 5.29 0.52 -5.10
CA LEU A 92 5.88 -0.05 -3.88
C LEU A 92 7.12 0.71 -3.39
N PRO A 93 8.20 0.89 -4.18
CA PRO A 93 9.37 1.63 -3.71
C PRO A 93 9.04 3.09 -3.36
N VAL A 94 8.12 3.72 -4.10
CA VAL A 94 7.64 5.08 -3.77
C VAL A 94 6.93 5.12 -2.42
N ALA A 95 6.03 4.17 -2.14
CA ALA A 95 5.32 4.10 -0.86
C ALA A 95 6.27 3.79 0.30
N VAL A 96 7.23 2.88 0.11
CA VAL A 96 8.26 2.56 1.12
C VAL A 96 9.12 3.78 1.42
N TYR A 97 9.57 4.49 0.39
CA TYR A 97 10.35 5.71 0.58
C TYR A 97 9.53 6.82 1.27
N GLY A 98 8.23 6.92 0.96
CA GLY A 98 7.31 7.77 1.70
C GLY A 98 7.22 7.41 3.19
N CYS A 99 7.16 6.11 3.52
CA CYS A 99 7.16 5.65 4.90
C CYS A 99 8.45 6.07 5.64
N VAL A 100 9.61 5.98 4.97
CA VAL A 100 10.88 6.49 5.51
C VAL A 100 10.81 8.00 5.78
N GLY A 101 10.15 8.77 4.93
CA GLY A 101 9.86 10.18 5.19
C GLY A 101 9.06 10.40 6.48
N GLY A 102 8.03 9.57 6.72
CA GLY A 102 7.29 9.57 7.99
C GLY A 102 8.19 9.37 9.21
N THR A 103 9.12 8.42 9.15
CA THR A 103 10.16 8.22 10.18
C THR A 103 11.05 9.45 10.34
N ALA A 104 11.48 10.07 9.25
CA ALA A 104 12.31 11.28 9.31
C ALA A 104 11.60 12.42 10.05
N PHE A 105 10.32 12.69 9.75
CA PHE A 105 9.52 13.67 10.48
C PHE A 105 9.30 13.30 11.95
N GLY A 106 9.10 12.01 12.25
CA GLY A 106 9.01 11.54 13.63
C GLY A 106 10.29 11.81 14.42
N VAL A 107 11.45 11.46 13.85
CA VAL A 107 12.78 11.72 14.45
C VAL A 107 13.05 13.22 14.58
N GLN A 108 12.66 14.03 13.60
CA GLN A 108 12.73 15.48 13.70
C GLN A 108 11.94 15.98 14.91
N GLY A 109 10.70 15.52 15.10
CA GLY A 109 9.87 15.88 16.25
C GLY A 109 10.50 15.49 17.60
N MET A 110 11.19 14.35 17.66
CA MET A 110 11.96 13.95 18.85
C MET A 110 13.11 14.90 19.13
N ASN A 111 13.88 15.26 18.11
CA ASN A 111 15.03 16.15 18.24
C ASN A 111 14.62 17.60 18.59
N GLU A 112 13.52 18.10 18.02
CA GLU A 112 12.95 19.42 18.37
C GLU A 112 12.69 19.51 19.88
N GLU A 113 12.11 18.49 20.50
CA GLU A 113 11.88 18.48 21.95
C GLU A 113 13.15 18.21 22.76
N LEU A 114 13.95 17.19 22.38
CA LEU A 114 15.15 16.79 23.11
C LEU A 114 16.18 17.93 23.24
N PHE A 115 16.34 18.72 22.17
CA PHE A 115 17.29 19.84 22.14
C PHE A 115 16.63 21.20 22.39
N ASN A 116 15.34 21.22 22.75
CA ASN A 116 14.55 22.43 22.94
C ASN A 116 14.65 23.42 21.74
N VAL A 117 14.62 22.88 20.53
CA VAL A 117 14.67 23.63 19.28
C VAL A 117 13.24 23.83 18.75
N SER A 118 12.89 25.06 18.42
CA SER A 118 11.58 25.34 17.83
C SER A 118 11.46 24.74 16.42
N HIS A 119 10.24 24.44 15.97
CA HIS A 119 10.05 23.91 14.62
C HIS A 119 10.58 24.85 13.52
N ALA A 120 10.33 26.16 13.66
CA ALA A 120 10.82 27.17 12.72
C ALA A 120 12.36 27.18 12.64
N GLU A 121 13.02 27.03 13.79
CA GLU A 121 14.47 26.94 13.85
C GLU A 121 15.00 25.63 13.25
N ALA A 122 14.34 24.50 13.49
CA ALA A 122 14.70 23.22 12.88
C ALA A 122 14.60 23.28 11.34
N VAL A 123 13.55 23.91 10.80
CA VAL A 123 13.40 24.12 9.35
C VAL A 123 14.50 25.04 8.82
N ARG A 124 14.81 26.14 9.53
CA ARG A 124 15.91 27.04 9.16
C ARG A 124 17.26 26.32 9.08
N LEU A 125 17.55 25.45 10.04
CA LEU A 125 18.79 24.66 10.05
C LEU A 125 18.83 23.62 8.92
N LEU A 126 17.69 23.07 8.50
CA LEU A 126 17.62 22.17 7.34
C LEU A 126 17.98 22.88 6.03
N ASP A 127 17.69 24.19 5.90
CA ASP A 127 18.04 24.97 4.71
C ASP A 127 19.56 25.11 4.52
N GLU A 128 20.35 24.98 5.58
CA GLU A 128 21.82 24.95 5.52
C GLU A 128 22.33 23.62 4.89
N HIS A 129 21.47 22.59 4.80
CA HIS A 129 21.77 21.26 4.28
C HIS A 129 20.77 20.81 3.20
N GLN A 130 20.59 21.62 2.15
CA GLN A 130 19.57 21.46 1.11
C GLN A 130 19.41 20.04 0.56
N LEU A 131 20.51 19.33 0.25
CA LEU A 131 20.43 17.97 -0.29
C LEU A 131 19.83 16.99 0.73
N ALA A 132 20.28 17.06 1.99
CA ALA A 132 19.75 16.22 3.06
C ALA A 132 18.29 16.55 3.35
N ALA A 133 17.92 17.84 3.34
CA ALA A 133 16.54 18.27 3.52
C ALA A 133 15.63 17.79 2.38
N MET A 134 16.08 17.89 1.13
CA MET A 134 15.33 17.44 -0.04
C MET A 134 15.08 15.94 -0.02
N VAL A 135 16.13 15.14 0.21
CA VAL A 135 16.03 13.67 0.22
C VAL A 135 15.32 13.17 1.49
N GLY A 136 15.57 13.79 2.64
CA GLY A 136 15.04 13.35 3.93
C GLY A 136 13.58 13.71 4.15
N PHE A 137 13.13 14.88 3.66
CA PHE A 137 11.85 15.47 4.03
C PHE A 137 11.01 15.93 2.84
N TRP A 138 11.58 16.76 1.95
CA TRP A 138 10.77 17.45 0.94
C TRP A 138 10.29 16.55 -0.20
N ILE A 139 11.12 15.58 -0.60
CA ILE A 139 10.70 14.54 -1.54
C ILE A 139 9.94 13.46 -0.80
N SER A 140 10.51 12.88 0.25
CA SER A 140 9.94 11.72 0.95
C SER A 140 8.56 12.02 1.57
N GLY A 141 8.35 13.22 2.11
CA GLY A 141 7.14 13.62 2.84
C GLY A 141 5.87 13.50 2.01
N PRO A 142 5.76 14.16 0.85
CA PRO A 142 4.60 14.04 -0.03
C PRO A 142 4.39 12.65 -0.63
N LEU A 143 5.44 11.80 -0.72
CA LEU A 143 5.32 10.50 -1.38
C LEU A 143 4.42 9.52 -0.64
N PHE A 144 4.40 9.53 0.70
CA PHE A 144 3.49 8.65 1.45
C PHE A 144 2.02 8.96 1.15
N PRO A 145 1.47 10.17 1.41
CA PRO A 145 0.08 10.47 1.10
C PRO A 145 -0.22 10.35 -0.39
N THR A 146 0.68 10.74 -1.29
CA THR A 146 0.48 10.57 -2.73
C THR A 146 0.35 9.09 -3.12
N SER A 147 1.22 8.24 -2.58
CA SER A 147 1.17 6.79 -2.85
C SER A 147 -0.12 6.16 -2.32
N MET A 148 -0.58 6.55 -1.12
CA MET A 148 -1.82 6.06 -0.54
C MET A 148 -3.05 6.55 -1.31
N PHE A 149 -3.03 7.81 -1.77
CA PHE A 149 -4.08 8.37 -2.63
C PHE A 149 -4.25 7.55 -3.91
N VAL A 150 -3.15 7.33 -4.64
CA VAL A 150 -3.18 6.55 -5.89
C VAL A 150 -3.50 5.08 -5.61
N LEU A 151 -2.98 4.49 -4.53
CA LEU A 151 -3.32 3.12 -4.14
C LEU A 151 -4.82 2.95 -3.89
N GLY A 152 -5.45 3.87 -3.16
CA GLY A 152 -6.90 3.88 -2.93
C GLY A 152 -7.70 3.89 -4.23
N LEU A 153 -7.32 4.77 -5.17
CA LEU A 153 -7.95 4.84 -6.50
C LEU A 153 -7.75 3.56 -7.30
N VAL A 154 -6.55 2.98 -7.29
CA VAL A 154 -6.25 1.73 -8.01
C VAL A 154 -7.06 0.57 -7.42
N LEU A 155 -7.09 0.43 -6.09
CA LEU A 155 -7.86 -0.61 -5.41
C LEU A 155 -9.36 -0.54 -5.73
N ALA A 156 -9.92 0.67 -5.75
CA ALA A 156 -11.31 0.91 -6.17
C ALA A 156 -11.51 0.58 -7.66
N ARG A 157 -10.61 1.04 -8.54
CA ARG A 157 -10.69 0.84 -9.99
C ARG A 157 -10.67 -0.64 -10.36
N ILE A 158 -9.76 -1.43 -9.78
CA ILE A 158 -9.64 -2.86 -10.08
C ILE A 158 -10.60 -3.73 -9.26
N ARG A 159 -11.47 -3.09 -8.46
CA ARG A 159 -12.45 -3.72 -7.57
C ARG A 159 -11.82 -4.75 -6.61
N ALA A 160 -10.60 -4.48 -6.16
CA ALA A 160 -9.92 -5.34 -5.19
C ALA A 160 -10.61 -5.31 -3.81
N VAL A 161 -11.23 -4.17 -3.50
CA VAL A 161 -12.00 -3.88 -2.29
C VAL A 161 -13.29 -3.15 -2.67
N PRO A 162 -14.26 -3.00 -1.75
CA PRO A 162 -15.39 -2.11 -1.97
C PRO A 162 -14.93 -0.69 -2.33
N VAL A 163 -15.59 -0.06 -3.30
CA VAL A 163 -15.21 1.27 -3.80
C VAL A 163 -15.12 2.29 -2.66
N ALA A 164 -16.05 2.23 -1.70
CA ALA A 164 -16.03 3.07 -0.52
C ALA A 164 -14.72 2.97 0.29
N THR A 165 -14.13 1.78 0.43
CA THR A 165 -12.84 1.59 1.11
C THR A 165 -11.71 2.28 0.35
N GLY A 166 -11.64 2.09 -0.97
CA GLY A 166 -10.63 2.77 -1.78
C GLY A 166 -10.75 4.30 -1.72
N LEU A 167 -11.98 4.82 -1.78
CA LEU A 167 -12.23 6.26 -1.65
C LEU A 167 -11.90 6.79 -0.25
N LEU A 168 -12.18 6.04 0.82
CA LEU A 168 -11.81 6.42 2.18
C LEU A 168 -10.28 6.48 2.36
N ILE A 169 -9.53 5.54 1.77
CA ILE A 169 -8.05 5.59 1.75
C ILE A 169 -7.60 6.88 1.06
N SER A 170 -8.15 7.19 -0.12
CA SER A 170 -7.80 8.41 -0.86
C SER A 170 -8.17 9.68 -0.10
N ALA A 171 -9.32 9.73 0.56
CA ALA A 171 -9.74 10.86 1.38
C ALA A 171 -8.82 11.05 2.60
N GLY A 172 -8.49 9.98 3.32
CA GLY A 172 -7.55 10.01 4.43
C GLY A 172 -6.15 10.47 4.00
N ALA A 173 -5.71 10.04 2.81
CA ALA A 173 -4.43 10.45 2.23
C ALA A 173 -4.36 11.95 1.91
N ILE A 174 -5.49 12.59 1.59
CA ILE A 174 -5.57 14.06 1.39
C ILE A 174 -5.67 14.77 2.75
N ALA A 175 -6.52 14.27 3.65
CA ALA A 175 -6.72 14.85 4.98
C ALA A 175 -5.44 14.84 5.82
N PHE A 176 -4.58 13.83 5.64
CA PHE A 176 -3.32 13.69 6.37
C PHE A 176 -2.41 14.93 6.23
N PRO A 177 -1.88 15.30 5.05
CA PRO A 177 -1.03 16.50 4.93
C PRO A 177 -1.78 17.78 5.31
N LEU A 178 -3.08 17.88 5.02
CA LEU A 178 -3.91 19.02 5.43
C LEU A 178 -4.00 19.18 6.96
N SER A 179 -3.85 18.10 7.72
CA SER A 179 -3.76 18.16 9.18
C SER A 179 -2.34 18.42 9.69
N ARG A 180 -1.31 17.85 9.02
CA ARG A 180 0.07 17.83 9.52
C ARG A 180 0.86 19.08 9.20
N ILE A 181 0.63 19.67 8.04
CA ILE A 181 1.32 20.91 7.62
C ILE A 181 0.92 22.08 8.53
N PRO A 182 -0.38 22.39 8.75
CA PRO A 182 -0.77 23.45 9.67
C PRO A 182 -0.73 23.04 11.15
N ARG A 183 -0.52 21.75 11.45
CA ARG A 183 -0.52 21.18 12.80
C ARG A 183 -1.83 21.40 13.57
N GLU A 184 -2.96 21.22 12.88
CA GLU A 184 -4.31 21.34 13.45
C GLU A 184 -4.77 20.05 14.11
N VAL A 185 -4.83 20.03 15.45
CA VAL A 185 -5.07 18.83 16.28
C VAL A 185 -6.40 18.14 15.97
N VAL A 186 -7.46 18.92 15.77
CA VAL A 186 -8.80 18.36 15.47
C VAL A 186 -8.81 17.68 14.10
N ILE A 187 -8.26 18.35 13.08
CA ILE A 187 -8.18 17.80 11.72
C ILE A 187 -7.29 16.55 11.72
N ALA A 188 -6.24 16.56 12.54
CA ALA A 188 -5.34 15.45 12.75
C ALA A 188 -6.04 14.19 13.28
N HIS A 189 -6.83 14.31 14.36
CA HIS A 189 -7.60 13.18 14.87
C HIS A 189 -8.63 12.66 13.85
N LEU A 190 -9.29 13.55 13.11
CA LEU A 190 -10.23 13.15 12.07
C LEU A 190 -9.53 12.43 10.91
N ALA A 191 -8.39 12.94 10.44
CA ALA A 191 -7.60 12.31 9.40
C ALA A 191 -7.12 10.91 9.83
N ASP A 192 -6.63 10.78 11.06
CA ASP A 192 -6.20 9.50 11.62
C ASP A 192 -7.35 8.51 11.76
N LEU A 193 -8.52 8.96 12.19
CA LEU A 193 -9.71 8.11 12.30
C LEU A 193 -10.16 7.59 10.93
N VAL A 194 -10.18 8.47 9.91
CA VAL A 194 -10.52 8.07 8.54
C VAL A 194 -9.54 7.02 8.01
N LEU A 195 -8.23 7.24 8.19
CA LEU A 195 -7.20 6.29 7.80
C LEU A 195 -7.34 4.97 8.57
N LEU A 196 -7.54 5.03 9.89
CA LEU A 196 -7.74 3.84 10.73
C LEU A 196 -8.93 3.01 10.26
N ILE A 197 -10.09 3.62 10.03
CA ILE A 197 -11.27 2.90 9.55
C ILE A 197 -11.00 2.24 8.19
N ALA A 198 -10.41 3.00 7.26
CA ALA A 198 -10.16 2.54 5.89
C ALA A 198 -9.18 1.35 5.87
N PHE A 199 -8.08 1.47 6.61
CA PHE A 199 -7.03 0.45 6.66
C PHE A 199 -7.37 -0.70 7.59
N ALA A 200 -8.17 -0.51 8.63
CA ALA A 200 -8.68 -1.61 9.42
C ALA A 200 -9.56 -2.55 8.58
N HIS A 201 -10.46 -1.97 7.77
CA HIS A 201 -11.27 -2.76 6.85
C HIS A 201 -10.40 -3.48 5.80
N LEU A 202 -9.41 -2.79 5.20
CA LEU A 202 -8.46 -3.41 4.27
C LEU A 202 -7.67 -4.56 4.93
N GLY A 203 -7.18 -4.35 6.15
CA GLY A 203 -6.42 -5.34 6.92
C GLY A 203 -7.23 -6.59 7.22
N VAL A 204 -8.51 -6.44 7.60
CA VAL A 204 -9.44 -7.57 7.78
C VAL A 204 -9.66 -8.33 6.47
N LEU A 205 -9.88 -7.64 5.35
CA LEU A 205 -10.04 -8.28 4.04
C LEU A 205 -8.78 -9.05 3.61
N LEU A 206 -7.59 -8.49 3.89
CA LEU A 206 -6.32 -9.11 3.58
C LEU A 206 -6.10 -10.38 4.42
N ALA A 207 -6.29 -10.28 5.74
CA ALA A 207 -6.09 -11.38 6.69
C ALA A 207 -7.07 -12.53 6.46
N THR A 208 -8.32 -12.23 6.09
CA THR A 208 -9.40 -13.23 5.97
C THR A 208 -9.51 -13.90 4.61
N GLY A 209 -8.63 -13.61 3.65
CA GLY A 209 -8.79 -14.19 2.31
C GLY A 209 -9.70 -13.41 1.37
N LYS A 210 -10.47 -12.44 1.88
CA LYS A 210 -11.65 -11.88 1.20
C LYS A 210 -11.36 -10.76 0.19
N MET A 211 -10.13 -10.24 0.14
CA MET A 211 -9.75 -9.27 -0.89
C MET A 211 -9.89 -9.92 -2.28
N ARG A 212 -10.79 -9.36 -3.11
CA ARG A 212 -11.23 -10.00 -4.35
C ARG A 212 -10.27 -9.64 -5.46
N LEU A 213 -9.50 -10.61 -5.91
CA LEU A 213 -8.85 -10.48 -7.19
C LEU A 213 -9.67 -11.28 -8.23
N PRO A 214 -10.62 -10.65 -8.97
CA PRO A 214 -11.23 -11.30 -10.14
C PRO A 214 -10.15 -11.92 -11.05
N LEU A 215 -10.23 -13.23 -11.28
CA LEU A 215 -9.31 -13.92 -12.18
C LEU A 215 -9.24 -13.13 -13.49
N ARG A 216 -8.03 -12.84 -13.97
CA ARG A 216 -7.88 -12.22 -15.29
C ARG A 216 -8.50 -13.23 -16.25
N ASP A 217 -9.66 -12.90 -16.83
CA ASP A 217 -10.26 -13.69 -17.89
C ASP A 217 -9.14 -13.92 -18.91
N ARG A 218 -8.65 -15.16 -19.00
CA ARG A 218 -7.59 -15.47 -19.94
C ARG A 218 -8.19 -15.17 -21.32
N PRO A 219 -7.65 -14.22 -22.09
CA PRO A 219 -8.08 -14.05 -23.47
C PRO A 219 -7.80 -15.38 -24.16
N GLY A 220 -8.86 -16.11 -24.51
CA GLY A 220 -8.76 -17.42 -25.15
C GLY A 220 -8.89 -18.64 -24.24
N THR A 221 -9.35 -18.53 -22.98
CA THR A 221 -10.07 -19.70 -22.43
C THR A 221 -11.29 -19.87 -23.33
N PRO A 222 -11.42 -20.97 -24.09
CA PRO A 222 -12.61 -21.19 -24.86
C PRO A 222 -13.77 -21.07 -23.88
N THR A 223 -14.71 -20.16 -24.14
CA THR A 223 -16.07 -20.35 -23.63
C THR A 223 -16.37 -21.81 -23.93
N PRO A 224 -16.91 -22.61 -23.00
CA PRO A 224 -17.41 -23.94 -23.31
C PRO A 224 -18.57 -23.77 -24.30
N ALA A 225 -18.23 -23.48 -25.54
CA ALA A 225 -19.03 -23.63 -26.71
C ALA A 225 -19.25 -25.13 -26.76
N GLN A 226 -20.42 -25.52 -26.26
CA GLN A 226 -21.23 -26.60 -26.79
C GLN A 226 -20.36 -27.74 -27.31
N ALA A 227 -20.03 -28.68 -26.42
CA ALA A 227 -19.59 -29.99 -26.86
C ALA A 227 -20.54 -30.41 -27.99
N PRO A 228 -20.07 -30.59 -29.23
CA PRO A 228 -20.94 -30.95 -30.34
C PRO A 228 -21.70 -32.20 -29.90
N GLY A 229 -23.03 -32.10 -29.93
CA GLY A 229 -23.93 -33.10 -29.39
C GLY A 229 -23.46 -34.48 -29.80
N GLY A 230 -23.27 -35.34 -28.79
CA GLY A 230 -23.02 -36.75 -29.00
C GLY A 230 -24.12 -37.30 -29.89
N GLN A 231 -23.79 -37.53 -31.15
CA GLN A 231 -24.57 -38.40 -31.99
C GLN A 231 -24.44 -39.79 -31.35
N HIS A 232 -25.51 -40.21 -30.68
CA HIS A 232 -25.72 -41.59 -30.30
C HIS A 232 -25.81 -42.40 -31.59
N GLU A 233 -24.67 -42.88 -32.10
CA GLU A 233 -24.66 -43.95 -33.10
C GLU A 233 -25.20 -45.22 -32.43
N GLY A 234 -26.40 -45.60 -32.87
CA GLY A 234 -27.06 -46.82 -32.46
C GLY A 234 -26.28 -48.04 -32.94
N TYR A 235 -25.83 -48.85 -31.98
CA TYR A 235 -25.36 -50.19 -32.23
C TYR A 235 -26.57 -51.10 -32.46
N GLN A 236 -26.96 -51.32 -33.71
CA GLN A 236 -27.89 -52.39 -34.08
C GLN A 236 -27.12 -53.70 -34.13
N SER A 237 -27.44 -54.60 -33.18
CA SER A 237 -27.03 -55.99 -33.16
C SER A 237 -27.88 -56.81 -34.14
N ALA A 238 -27.21 -57.57 -35.01
CA ALA A 238 -27.75 -58.70 -35.74
C ALA A 238 -27.00 -59.97 -35.34
#